data_AF-A0A7U7GCB5-F1
#
_entry.id   AF-A0A7U7GCB5-F1
#
_cell.length_a   1.000
_cell.length_b   1.000
_cell.length_c   1.000
_cell.angle_alpha   90.00
_cell.angle_beta   90.00
_cell.angle_gamma   90.00
#
_symmetry.space_group_name_H-M   'P 1'
#
loop_
_entity.id
_entity.type
_entity.pdbx_description
1 polymer ?
#
loop_
_entity_poly.entity_id
_entity_poly.type
_entity_poly.pdbx_seq_one_letter_code
_entity_poly.pdbx_strand_id
1 'polypeptide(L)'
;MNRDEWLQSRVTYLKNLKARTEHQQLLVLLADKPDRSVAENQLFAALIRVEQANDRATQARLAAAKLIQTSKRQSQQAERKARAHRLIQQGVLFDLASLEHRSRGELLGLLLAAAKTDDPQRWAHWKEVGDALLAEKSEAVE
;
A
#
# COMPACT_ATOMS: atom_id res chain seq x y z
N MET A 1 -25.68 -10.50 11.79
CA MET A 1 -25.38 -11.16 13.07
C MET A 1 -26.41 -10.67 14.06
N ASN A 2 -27.22 -11.59 14.60
CA ASN A 2 -28.16 -11.27 15.67
C ASN A 2 -27.37 -10.90 16.95
N ARG A 3 -27.99 -10.13 17.85
CA ARG A 3 -27.37 -9.71 19.12
C ARG A 3 -26.88 -10.89 19.95
N ASP A 4 -27.65 -11.98 19.96
CA ASP A 4 -27.32 -13.18 20.73
C ASP A 4 -26.17 -13.97 20.10
N GLU A 5 -26.13 -14.06 18.77
CA GLU A 5 -25.01 -14.66 18.03
C GLU A 5 -23.70 -13.89 18.30
N TRP A 6 -23.75 -12.55 18.24
CA TRP A 6 -22.60 -11.70 18.54
C TRP A 6 -22.11 -11.93 19.97
N LEU A 7 -23.03 -11.99 20.93
CA LEU A 7 -22.69 -12.21 22.33
C LEU A 7 -22.05 -13.58 22.56
N GLN A 8 -22.61 -14.65 21.99
CA GLN A 8 -22.04 -16.00 22.09
C GLN A 8 -20.64 -16.07 21.48
N SER A 9 -20.46 -15.49 20.29
CA SER A 9 -19.14 -15.40 19.66
C SER A 9 -18.16 -14.60 20.51
N ARG A 10 -18.61 -13.49 21.10
CA ARG A 10 -17.75 -12.64 21.95
C ARG A 10 -17.36 -13.35 23.23
N VAL A 11 -18.28 -14.01 23.92
CA VAL A 11 -18.00 -14.78 25.14
C VAL A 11 -17.02 -15.92 24.84
N THR A 12 -17.22 -16.64 23.73
CA THR A 12 -16.31 -17.72 23.29
C THR A 12 -14.91 -17.17 23.04
N TYR A 13 -14.80 -16.04 22.33
CA TYR A 13 -13.53 -15.37 22.11
C TYR A 13 -12.87 -14.96 23.44
N LEU A 14 -13.61 -14.30 24.34
CA LEU A 14 -13.09 -13.84 25.63
C LEU A 14 -12.61 -15.01 26.50
N LYS A 15 -13.29 -16.16 26.49
CA LYS A 15 -12.88 -17.37 27.21
C LYS A 15 -11.52 -17.92 26.73
N ASN A 16 -11.17 -17.70 25.47
CA ASN A 16 -9.90 -18.14 24.87
C ASN A 16 -8.75 -17.13 25.02
N LEU A 17 -8.99 -15.96 25.63
CA LEU A 17 -7.93 -14.98 25.87
C LEU A 17 -7.01 -15.43 27.00
N LYS A 18 -5.69 -15.24 26.80
CA LYS A 18 -4.67 -15.49 27.84
C LYS A 18 -4.86 -14.65 29.10
N ALA A 19 -5.36 -13.43 28.93
CA ALA A 19 -5.72 -12.52 30.02
C ALA A 19 -6.95 -11.71 29.61
N ARG A 20 -7.85 -11.47 30.57
CA ARG A 20 -9.09 -10.69 30.41
C ARG A 20 -9.05 -9.49 31.35
N THR A 21 -9.60 -8.37 30.92
CA THR A 21 -9.86 -7.21 31.79
C THR A 21 -10.94 -7.55 32.83
N GLU A 22 -11.04 -6.76 33.90
CA GLU A 22 -12.06 -6.96 34.94
C GLU A 22 -13.50 -6.97 34.38
N HIS A 23 -13.83 -6.02 33.50
CA HIS A 23 -15.15 -5.97 32.85
C HIS A 23 -15.40 -7.17 31.92
N GLN A 24 -14.37 -7.71 31.26
CA GLN A 24 -14.48 -8.92 30.43
C GLN A 24 -14.66 -10.18 31.27
N GLN A 25 -13.95 -10.29 32.40
CA GLN A 25 -14.11 -11.38 33.34
C GLN A 25 -15.55 -11.40 33.89
N LEU A 26 -16.05 -10.24 34.30
CA LEU A 26 -17.41 -10.08 34.82
C LEU A 26 -18.48 -10.37 33.76
N LEU A 27 -18.26 -9.96 32.51
CA LEU A 27 -19.17 -10.28 31.41
C LEU A 27 -19.24 -11.80 31.17
N VAL A 28 -18.10 -12.50 31.17
CA VAL A 28 -18.10 -13.97 31.01
C VAL A 28 -18.80 -14.65 32.18
N LEU A 29 -18.54 -14.21 33.42
CA LEU A 29 -19.18 -14.76 34.61
C LEU A 29 -20.70 -14.58 34.56
N LEU A 30 -21.17 -13.38 34.21
CA LEU A 30 -22.60 -13.11 34.06
C LEU A 30 -23.23 -13.79 32.84
N ALA A 31 -22.44 -14.17 31.82
CA ALA A 31 -22.94 -14.94 30.69
C ALA A 31 -23.21 -16.41 31.07
N ASP A 32 -22.40 -16.98 31.98
CA ASP A 32 -22.52 -18.37 32.41
C ASP A 32 -23.51 -18.55 33.59
N LYS A 33 -23.99 -17.45 34.19
CA LYS A 33 -24.94 -17.48 35.31
C LYS A 33 -26.39 -17.66 34.82
N PRO A 34 -27.08 -18.77 35.16
CA PRO A 34 -28.47 -19.00 34.74
C PRO A 34 -29.47 -18.07 35.47
N ASP A 35 -29.30 -17.89 36.78
CA ASP A 35 -30.24 -17.13 37.63
C ASP A 35 -29.67 -15.75 37.99
N ARG A 36 -29.75 -14.80 37.05
CA ARG A 36 -29.34 -13.41 37.28
C ARG A 36 -30.44 -12.59 37.93
N SER A 37 -30.08 -11.82 38.95
CA SER A 37 -30.93 -10.77 39.50
C SER A 37 -31.18 -9.63 38.50
N VAL A 38 -32.16 -8.78 38.78
CA VAL A 38 -32.47 -7.60 37.95
C VAL A 38 -31.25 -6.68 37.83
N ALA A 39 -30.53 -6.45 38.93
CA ALA A 39 -29.32 -5.62 38.94
C ALA A 39 -28.20 -6.23 38.08
N GLU A 40 -28.01 -7.56 38.15
CA GLU A 40 -27.03 -8.27 37.33
C GLU A 40 -27.37 -8.24 35.85
N ASN A 41 -28.67 -8.33 35.48
CA ASN A 41 -29.10 -8.19 34.09
C ASN A 41 -28.84 -6.77 33.54
N GLN A 42 -29.06 -5.74 34.36
CA GLN A 42 -28.74 -4.35 33.99
C GLN A 42 -27.23 -4.16 33.81
N LEU A 43 -26.42 -4.69 34.72
CA LEU A 43 -24.97 -4.66 34.64
C LEU A 43 -24.46 -5.42 33.40
N PHE A 44 -24.99 -6.62 33.15
CA PHE A 44 -24.66 -7.41 31.96
C PHE A 44 -24.97 -6.65 30.66
N ALA A 45 -26.14 -5.99 30.58
CA ALA A 45 -26.51 -5.17 29.44
C ALA A 45 -25.58 -3.95 29.25
N ALA A 46 -25.04 -3.38 30.33
CA ALA A 46 -24.06 -2.31 30.27
C ALA A 46 -22.69 -2.83 29.77
N LEU A 47 -22.22 -3.97 30.29
CA LEU A 47 -20.97 -4.60 29.86
C LEU A 47 -21.00 -4.98 28.37
N ILE A 48 -22.13 -5.50 27.89
CA ILE A 48 -22.34 -5.78 26.46
C ILE A 48 -22.16 -4.51 25.62
N ARG A 49 -22.75 -3.39 26.05
CA ARG A 49 -22.64 -2.12 25.32
C ARG A 49 -21.20 -1.63 25.26
N VAL A 50 -20.44 -1.78 26.34
CA VAL A 50 -19.00 -1.45 26.38
C VAL A 50 -18.22 -2.32 25.41
N GLU A 51 -18.41 -3.65 25.43
CA GLU A 51 -17.70 -4.56 24.53
C GLU A 51 -18.07 -4.31 23.05
N GLN A 52 -19.33 -4.00 22.76
CA GLN A 52 -19.74 -3.61 21.41
C GLN A 52 -19.08 -2.31 20.95
N ALA A 53 -18.96 -1.31 21.83
CA ALA A 53 -18.27 -0.06 21.52
C ALA A 53 -16.78 -0.31 21.25
N ASN A 54 -16.13 -1.16 22.06
CA ASN A 54 -14.74 -1.54 21.89
C ASN A 54 -14.49 -2.30 20.58
N ASP A 55 -15.38 -3.25 20.24
CA ASP A 55 -15.33 -3.99 18.98
C ASP A 55 -15.48 -3.04 17.78
N ARG A 56 -16.48 -2.16 17.79
CA ARG A 56 -16.66 -1.14 16.75
C ARG A 56 -15.45 -0.23 16.61
N ALA A 57 -14.88 0.24 17.72
CA ALA A 57 -13.68 1.08 17.70
C ALA A 57 -12.47 0.33 17.11
N THR A 58 -12.33 -0.96 17.41
CA THR A 58 -11.27 -1.81 16.85
C THR A 58 -11.44 -2.00 15.35
N GLN A 59 -12.66 -2.32 14.90
CA GLN A 59 -12.97 -2.44 13.47
C GLN A 59 -12.71 -1.13 12.71
N ALA A 60 -13.10 0.01 13.28
CA ALA A 60 -12.84 1.32 12.68
C ALA A 60 -11.32 1.59 12.56
N ARG A 61 -10.52 1.27 13.59
CA ARG A 61 -9.05 1.39 13.54
C ARG A 61 -8.44 0.50 12.46
N LEU A 62 -8.89 -0.75 12.34
CA LEU A 62 -8.43 -1.68 11.31
C LEU A 62 -8.78 -1.18 9.91
N ALA A 63 -9.99 -0.69 9.70
CA ALA A 63 -10.42 -0.12 8.43
C ALA A 63 -9.58 1.10 8.04
N ALA A 64 -9.35 2.03 8.98
CA ALA A 64 -8.50 3.20 8.75
C ALA A 64 -7.05 2.80 8.42
N ALA A 65 -6.46 1.87 9.19
CA ALA A 65 -5.12 1.37 8.94
C ALA A 65 -5.00 0.71 7.55
N LYS A 66 -6.01 -0.06 7.13
CA LYS A 66 -6.07 -0.68 5.80
C LYS A 66 -6.08 0.38 4.69
N LEU A 67 -6.88 1.44 4.84
CA LEU A 67 -6.93 2.54 3.86
C LEU A 67 -5.59 3.27 3.74
N ILE A 68 -4.95 3.59 4.87
CA ILE A 68 -3.62 4.22 4.90
C ILE A 68 -2.59 3.34 4.20
N GLN A 69 -2.57 2.04 4.53
CA GLN A 69 -1.62 1.10 3.92
C GLN A 69 -1.86 0.93 2.42
N THR A 70 -3.12 0.90 1.99
CA THR A 70 -3.50 0.80 0.57
C THR A 70 -3.03 2.03 -0.19
N SER A 71 -3.30 3.23 0.33
CA SER A 71 -2.84 4.49 -0.25
C SER A 71 -1.31 4.54 -0.36
N LYS A 72 -0.59 4.17 0.71
CA LYS A 72 0.88 4.10 0.71
C LYS A 72 1.43 3.11 -0.33
N ARG A 73 0.77 1.96 -0.50
CA ARG A 73 1.17 0.97 -1.52
C ARG A 73 0.93 1.51 -2.93
N GLN A 74 -0.19 2.17 -3.17
CA GLN A 74 -0.52 2.78 -4.46
C GLN A 74 0.49 3.87 -4.84
N SER A 75 0.84 4.78 -3.92
CA SER A 75 1.84 5.80 -4.20
C SER A 75 3.21 5.21 -4.52
N GLN A 76 3.67 4.24 -3.71
CA GLN A 76 4.94 3.55 -3.96
C GLN A 76 4.94 2.78 -5.29
N GLN A 77 3.82 2.16 -5.67
CA GLN A 77 3.70 1.47 -6.94
C GLN A 77 3.72 2.45 -8.12
N ALA A 78 3.07 3.61 -7.99
CA ALA A 78 3.12 4.67 -9.00
C ALA A 78 4.54 5.21 -9.19
N GLU A 79 5.26 5.48 -8.10
CA GLU A 79 6.67 5.90 -8.14
C GLU A 79 7.57 4.85 -8.80
N ARG A 80 7.40 3.57 -8.46
CA ARG A 80 8.13 2.46 -9.09
C ARG A 80 7.82 2.35 -10.58
N LYS A 81 6.54 2.45 -10.96
CA LYS A 81 6.12 2.40 -12.36
C LYS A 81 6.69 3.58 -13.16
N ALA A 82 6.65 4.79 -12.61
CA ALA A 82 7.24 5.98 -13.23
C ALA A 82 8.76 5.84 -13.40
N ARG A 83 9.46 5.32 -12.38
CA ARG A 83 10.89 5.03 -12.47
C ARG A 83 11.20 3.98 -13.53
N ALA A 84 10.49 2.85 -13.52
CA ALA A 84 10.68 1.79 -14.49
C ALA A 84 10.41 2.28 -15.92
N HIS A 85 9.33 3.04 -16.12
CA HIS A 85 9.01 3.64 -17.41
C HIS A 85 10.12 4.56 -17.91
N ARG A 86 10.66 5.46 -17.05
CA ARG A 86 11.79 6.32 -17.40
C ARG A 86 13.03 5.50 -17.78
N LEU A 87 13.36 4.46 -17.01
CA LEU A 87 14.53 3.61 -17.29
C LEU A 87 14.36 2.83 -18.60
N ILE A 88 13.15 2.33 -18.87
CA ILE A 88 12.85 1.64 -20.13
C ILE A 88 12.99 2.60 -21.31
N GLN A 89 12.43 3.81 -21.23
CA GLN A 89 12.60 4.83 -22.26
C GLN A 89 14.07 5.14 -22.53
N GLN A 90 14.88 5.28 -21.47
CA GLN A 90 16.33 5.48 -21.60
C GLN A 90 17.03 4.28 -22.24
N GLY A 91 16.66 3.04 -21.87
CA GLY A 91 17.20 1.82 -22.45
C GLY A 91 16.90 1.69 -23.95
N VAL A 92 15.66 1.98 -24.35
CA VAL A 92 15.25 1.98 -25.76
C VAL A 92 16.10 2.94 -26.59
N LEU A 93 16.49 4.10 -26.05
CA LEU A 93 17.39 5.02 -26.75
C LEU A 93 18.78 4.41 -27.00
N PHE A 94 19.28 3.58 -26.07
CA PHE A 94 20.55 2.88 -26.28
C PHE A 94 20.43 1.80 -27.35
N ASP A 95 19.33 1.05 -27.37
CA ASP A 95 19.08 0.03 -28.41
C ASP A 95 18.95 0.69 -29.79
N LEU A 96 18.21 1.82 -29.89
CA LEU A 96 18.06 2.59 -31.13
C LEU A 96 19.38 3.16 -31.64
N ALA A 97 20.28 3.54 -30.72
CA ALA A 97 21.61 4.04 -31.05
C ALA A 97 22.63 2.90 -31.31
N SER A 98 22.20 1.64 -31.29
CA SER A 98 23.06 0.46 -31.43
C SER A 98 24.20 0.41 -30.40
N LEU A 99 23.90 0.82 -29.17
CA LEU A 99 24.85 0.93 -28.06
C LEU A 99 24.76 -0.23 -27.06
N GLU A 100 23.87 -1.20 -27.26
CA GLU A 100 23.59 -2.33 -26.37
C GLU A 100 24.81 -3.25 -26.12
N HIS A 101 25.78 -3.25 -27.04
CA HIS A 101 27.01 -4.02 -26.92
C HIS A 101 28.15 -3.29 -26.18
N ARG A 102 27.97 -2.01 -25.86
CA ARG A 102 29.00 -1.21 -25.18
C ARG A 102 29.00 -1.45 -23.68
N SER A 103 30.18 -1.35 -23.07
CA SER A 103 30.33 -1.49 -21.63
C SER A 103 29.73 -0.28 -20.89
N ARG A 104 29.34 -0.50 -19.62
CA ARG A 104 28.79 0.57 -18.78
C ARG A 104 29.74 1.76 -18.63
N GLY A 105 31.05 1.50 -18.63
CA GLY A 105 32.08 2.53 -18.54
C GLY A 105 32.14 3.41 -19.79
N GLU A 106 32.08 2.81 -20.99
CA GLU A 106 32.04 3.54 -22.26
C GLU A 106 30.79 4.42 -22.34
N LEU A 107 29.62 3.87 -22.00
CA LEU A 107 28.36 4.63 -22.00
C LEU A 107 28.39 5.79 -21.01
N LEU A 108 28.88 5.55 -19.79
CA LEU A 108 29.01 6.62 -18.80
C LEU A 108 30.01 7.70 -19.26
N GLY A 109 31.13 7.29 -19.86
CA GLY A 109 32.10 8.22 -20.45
C GLY A 109 31.50 9.09 -21.55
N LEU A 110 30.72 8.50 -22.46
CA LEU A 110 29.98 9.20 -23.50
C LEU A 110 29.00 10.22 -22.91
N LEU A 111 28.20 9.81 -21.93
CA LEU A 111 27.23 10.68 -21.26
C LEU A 111 27.91 11.82 -20.50
N LEU A 112 29.05 11.56 -19.84
CA LEU A 112 29.83 12.59 -19.16
C LEU A 112 30.45 13.59 -20.14
N ALA A 113 30.89 13.13 -21.33
CA ALA A 113 31.39 14.01 -22.38
C ALA A 113 30.26 14.90 -22.94
N ALA A 114 29.08 14.33 -23.18
CA ALA A 114 27.89 15.08 -23.60
C ALA A 114 27.45 16.09 -22.52
N ALA A 115 27.43 15.69 -21.25
CA ALA A 115 27.04 16.55 -20.13
C ALA A 115 27.97 17.75 -19.89
N LYS A 116 29.22 17.69 -20.38
CA LYS A 116 30.19 18.80 -20.34
C LYS A 116 30.13 19.69 -21.59
N THR A 117 29.25 19.38 -22.54
CA THR A 117 29.11 20.16 -23.78
C THR A 117 28.13 21.30 -23.53
N ASP A 118 28.63 22.53 -23.51
CA ASP A 118 27.80 23.73 -23.33
C ASP A 118 27.40 24.41 -24.66
N ASP A 119 27.87 23.90 -25.80
CA ASP A 119 27.60 24.45 -27.13
C ASP A 119 26.13 24.22 -27.56
N PRO A 120 25.31 25.28 -27.69
CA PRO A 120 23.91 25.14 -28.07
C PRO A 120 23.70 24.62 -29.50
N GLN A 121 24.61 24.93 -30.44
CA GLN A 121 24.48 24.46 -31.83
C GLN A 121 24.65 22.95 -31.92
N ARG A 122 25.58 22.41 -31.13
CA ARG A 122 25.81 20.97 -31.03
C ARG A 122 24.60 20.24 -30.44
N TRP A 123 23.96 20.81 -29.41
CA TRP A 123 22.70 20.26 -28.87
C TRP A 123 21.54 20.34 -29.87
N ALA A 124 21.43 21.42 -30.62
CA ALA A 124 20.41 21.57 -31.66
C ALA A 124 20.57 20.50 -32.76
N HIS A 125 21.81 20.27 -33.21
CA HIS A 125 22.09 19.24 -34.20
C HIS A 125 21.78 17.82 -33.68
N TRP A 126 22.19 17.48 -32.46
CA TRP A 126 21.85 16.19 -31.86
C TRP A 126 20.34 15.98 -31.71
N LYS A 127 19.61 17.04 -31.36
CA LYS A 127 18.15 16.99 -31.31
C LYS A 127 17.55 16.70 -32.69
N GLU A 128 17.99 17.40 -33.72
CA GLU A 128 17.51 17.20 -35.10
C GLU A 128 17.71 15.76 -35.57
N VAL A 129 18.93 15.23 -35.42
CA VAL A 129 19.25 13.85 -35.81
C VAL A 129 18.45 12.83 -34.99
N GLY A 130 18.31 13.07 -33.68
CA GLY A 130 17.55 12.19 -32.79
C GLY A 130 16.05 12.17 -33.11
N ASP A 131 15.44 13.33 -33.32
CA ASP A 131 14.01 13.45 -33.67
C ASP A 131 13.72 12.76 -35.02
N ALA A 132 14.61 12.89 -36.01
CA ALA A 132 14.47 12.22 -37.30
C ALA A 132 14.46 10.68 -37.17
N LEU A 133 15.39 10.11 -36.38
CA LEU A 133 15.43 8.66 -36.15
C LEU A 133 14.22 8.17 -35.35
N LEU A 134 13.76 8.94 -34.36
CA LEU A 134 12.55 8.60 -33.61
C LEU A 134 11.31 8.58 -34.51
N ALA A 135 11.17 9.55 -35.41
CA ALA A 135 10.07 9.62 -36.37
C ALA A 135 10.06 8.40 -37.31
N GLU A 136 11.23 8.05 -37.89
CA GLU A 136 11.37 6.88 -38.78
C GLU A 136 10.94 5.59 -38.08
N LYS A 137 11.30 5.41 -36.81
CA LYS A 137 10.98 4.19 -36.04
C LYS A 137 9.55 4.17 -35.51
N SER A 138 8.92 5.32 -35.28
CA SER A 138 7.48 5.36 -34.98
C SER A 138 6.61 4.99 -36.18
N GLU A 139 6.97 5.46 -37.38
CA GLU A 139 6.22 5.14 -38.61
C GLU A 139 6.38 3.67 -39.02
N ALA A 140 7.51 3.03 -38.70
CA ALA A 140 7.74 1.61 -38.99
C ALA A 140 6.97 0.63 -38.08
N VAL A 141 6.32 1.13 -37.02
CA VAL A 141 5.58 0.32 -36.02
C VAL A 141 4.05 0.46 -36.18
N GLU A 142 3.57 1.42 -36.98
CA GLU A 142 2.17 1.56 -37.40
C GLU A 142 1.83 0.67 -38.61
#